data_AF-A0A151B7C7-F1
#
_entry.id   AF-A0A151B7C7-F1
#
_cell.length_a   1.000
_cell.length_b   1.000
_cell.length_c   1.000
_cell.angle_alpha   90.00
_cell.angle_beta   90.00
_cell.angle_gamma   90.00
#
_symmetry.space_group_name_H-M   'P 1'
#
loop_
_entity.id
_entity.type
_entity.pdbx_description
1 polymer ?
#
loop_
_entity_poly.entity_id
_entity_poly.type
_entity_poly.pdbx_seq_one_letter_code
_entity_poly.pdbx_strand_id
1 'polypeptide(L)'
;MELMQIGQEIHNTSKRIEEGVNRLHKYAVAYATAEKEYRIALAKEIMFLRDNKLPVTLVNDVARGNTAEQKFKRDLAEVEYKTARDMLNALQAELSGLQTLYKAQTEV
;
A
#
# COMPACT_ATOMS: atom_id res chain seq x y z
N MET A 1 2.88 -34.12 -18.86
CA MET A 1 2.78 -34.01 -17.39
C MET A 1 3.25 -32.64 -16.93
N GLU A 2 4.42 -32.17 -17.39
CA GLU A 2 4.97 -30.82 -17.20
C GLU A 2 4.04 -29.67 -17.68
N LEU A 3 3.51 -29.73 -18.90
CA LEU A 3 2.62 -28.69 -19.44
C LEU A 3 1.34 -28.46 -18.60
N MET A 4 0.80 -29.52 -18.01
CA MET A 4 -0.39 -29.44 -17.15
C MET A 4 -0.04 -28.80 -15.80
N GLN A 5 1.19 -29.01 -15.29
CA GLN A 5 1.67 -28.35 -14.08
C GLN A 5 1.86 -26.84 -14.32
N ILE A 6 2.49 -26.43 -15.42
CA ILE A 6 2.65 -25.00 -15.77
C ILE A 6 1.29 -24.32 -15.95
N GLY A 7 0.34 -24.98 -16.61
CA GLY A 7 -1.03 -24.47 -16.73
C GLY A 7 -1.72 -24.28 -15.37
N GLN A 8 -1.52 -25.21 -14.43
CA GLN A 8 -2.03 -25.10 -13.08
C GLN A 8 -1.37 -23.96 -12.29
N GLU A 9 -0.06 -23.76 -12.43
CA GLU A 9 0.66 -22.65 -11.81
C GLU A 9 0.20 -21.30 -12.34
N ILE A 10 0.00 -21.16 -13.65
CA ILE A 10 -0.60 -19.96 -14.28
C ILE A 10 -1.96 -19.65 -13.66
N HIS A 11 -2.82 -20.66 -13.52
CA HIS A 11 -4.14 -20.48 -12.92
C HIS A 11 -4.04 -20.06 -11.44
N ASN A 12 -3.18 -20.71 -10.67
CA ASN A 12 -2.97 -20.40 -9.25
C ASN A 12 -2.42 -18.97 -9.06
N THR A 13 -1.43 -18.57 -9.85
CA THR A 13 -0.85 -17.22 -9.79
C THR A 13 -1.85 -16.15 -10.22
N SER A 14 -2.68 -16.43 -11.23
CA SER A 14 -3.77 -15.53 -11.63
C SER A 14 -4.78 -15.30 -10.50
N LYS A 15 -5.17 -16.37 -9.78
CA LYS A 15 -6.05 -16.27 -8.62
C LYS A 15 -5.43 -15.46 -7.48
N ARG A 16 -4.14 -15.66 -7.20
CA ARG A 16 -3.38 -14.88 -6.21
C ARG A 16 -3.33 -13.40 -6.56
N ILE A 17 -3.20 -13.07 -7.86
CA ILE A 17 -3.27 -11.68 -8.34
C ILE A 17 -4.66 -11.07 -8.09
N GLU A 18 -5.73 -11.79 -8.42
CA GLU A 18 -7.10 -11.32 -8.19
C GLU A 18 -7.37 -11.04 -6.71
N GLU A 19 -6.99 -11.97 -5.82
CA GLU A 19 -7.08 -11.78 -4.37
C GLU A 19 -6.21 -10.61 -3.90
N GLY A 20 -5.01 -10.47 -4.46
CA GLY A 20 -4.10 -9.38 -4.14
C GLY A 20 -4.65 -8.01 -4.54
N VAL A 21 -5.31 -7.88 -5.69
CA VAL A 21 -5.93 -6.62 -6.15
C VAL A 21 -7.03 -6.17 -5.18
N ASN A 22 -7.87 -7.12 -4.74
CA ASN A 22 -8.92 -6.83 -3.74
C ASN A 22 -8.32 -6.35 -2.41
N ARG A 23 -7.19 -6.94 -1.97
CA ARG A 23 -6.47 -6.48 -0.77
C ARG A 23 -5.83 -5.12 -0.99
N LEU A 24 -5.22 -4.89 -2.15
CA LEU A 24 -4.61 -3.60 -2.51
C LEU A 24 -5.62 -2.46 -2.44
N HIS A 25 -6.84 -2.67 -2.93
CA HIS A 25 -7.90 -1.68 -2.84
C HIS A 25 -8.21 -1.32 -1.37
N LYS A 26 -8.28 -2.30 -0.47
CA LYS A 26 -8.48 -2.06 0.97
C LYS A 26 -7.34 -1.24 1.56
N TYR A 27 -6.09 -1.57 1.24
CA TYR A 27 -4.92 -0.80 1.70
C TYR A 27 -4.92 0.62 1.14
N ALA A 28 -5.32 0.82 -0.11
CA ALA A 28 -5.43 2.15 -0.72
C ALA A 28 -6.45 3.03 0.02
N VAL A 29 -7.63 2.47 0.33
CA VAL A 29 -8.67 3.18 1.10
C VAL A 29 -8.19 3.49 2.52
N ALA A 30 -7.53 2.53 3.19
CA ALA A 30 -6.97 2.72 4.52
C ALA A 30 -5.92 3.84 4.55
N TYR A 31 -4.98 3.83 3.60
CA TYR A 31 -3.95 4.86 3.48
C TYR A 31 -4.56 6.24 3.22
N ALA A 32 -5.50 6.36 2.26
CA ALA A 32 -6.17 7.62 1.95
C ALA A 32 -6.95 8.17 3.17
N THR A 33 -7.59 7.28 3.93
CA THR A 33 -8.32 7.64 5.15
C THR A 33 -7.36 8.12 6.23
N ALA A 34 -6.25 7.41 6.46
CA ALA A 34 -5.26 7.79 7.45
C ALA A 34 -4.56 9.12 7.12
N GLU A 35 -4.22 9.39 5.85
CA GLU A 35 -3.68 10.69 5.42
C GLU A 35 -4.68 11.81 5.68
N LYS A 36 -5.97 11.61 5.33
CA LYS A 36 -7.03 12.59 5.63
C LYS A 36 -7.12 12.88 7.13
N GLU A 37 -7.17 11.83 7.96
CA GLU A 37 -7.28 11.96 9.42
C GLU A 37 -6.08 12.68 10.02
N TYR A 38 -4.86 12.31 9.60
CA TYR A 38 -3.64 12.98 10.03
C TYR A 38 -3.64 14.47 9.67
N ARG A 39 -4.02 14.83 8.43
CA ARG A 39 -4.09 16.23 7.99
C ARG A 39 -5.09 17.04 8.79
N ILE A 40 -6.26 16.49 9.07
CA ILE A 40 -7.28 17.14 9.89
C ILE A 40 -6.77 17.32 11.32
N ALA A 41 -6.19 16.28 11.92
CA ALA A 41 -5.66 16.33 13.29
C ALA A 41 -4.56 17.38 13.41
N LEU A 42 -3.60 17.37 12.49
CA LEU A 42 -2.49 18.34 12.46
C LEU A 42 -3.00 19.77 12.31
N ALA A 43 -3.95 20.02 11.40
CA ALA A 43 -4.52 21.35 11.22
C ALA A 43 -5.24 21.85 12.47
N LYS A 44 -6.06 20.99 13.10
CA LYS A 44 -6.74 21.31 14.37
C LYS A 44 -5.75 21.63 15.48
N GLU A 45 -4.69 20.83 15.60
CA GLU A 45 -3.66 21.02 16.63
C GLU A 45 -2.89 22.33 16.41
N ILE A 46 -2.52 22.64 15.17
CA ILE A 46 -1.87 23.92 14.83
C ILE A 46 -2.78 25.10 15.21
N MET A 47 -4.08 25.06 14.87
CA MET A 47 -5.01 26.13 15.24
C MET A 47 -5.13 26.27 16.75
N PHE A 48 -5.30 25.15 17.46
CA PHE A 48 -5.38 25.13 18.92
C PHE A 48 -4.14 25.75 19.57
N LEU A 49 -2.93 25.35 19.16
CA LEU A 49 -1.68 25.89 19.72
C LEU A 49 -1.49 27.38 19.41
N ARG A 50 -1.94 27.87 18.25
CA ARG A 50 -1.92 29.30 17.92
C ARG A 50 -2.88 30.10 18.80
N ASP A 51 -4.08 29.57 19.05
CA ASP A 51 -5.06 30.20 19.94
C ASP A 51 -4.53 30.27 21.38
N ASN A 52 -3.78 29.25 21.81
CA ASN A 52 -3.07 29.19 23.09
C ASN A 52 -1.77 30.05 23.14
N LYS A 53 -1.54 30.92 22.14
CA LYS A 53 -0.42 31.87 22.10
C LYS A 53 0.97 31.23 22.14
N LEU A 54 1.11 29.97 21.72
CA LEU A 54 2.42 29.35 21.56
C LEU A 54 3.23 30.13 20.50
N PRO A 55 4.54 30.38 20.70
CA PRO A 55 5.37 31.04 19.69
C PRO A 55 5.26 30.36 18.33
N VAL A 56 5.08 31.14 17.26
CA VAL A 56 4.85 30.63 15.89
C VAL A 56 5.96 29.68 15.43
N THR A 57 7.20 29.92 15.89
CA THR A 57 8.36 29.07 15.62
C THR A 57 8.23 27.66 16.20
N LEU A 58 7.49 27.48 17.30
CA LEU A 58 7.33 26.20 18.00
C LEU A 58 6.04 25.46 17.64
N VAL A 59 5.03 26.16 17.13
CA VAL A 59 3.70 25.59 16.83
C VAL A 59 3.79 24.34 15.94
N ASN A 60 4.57 24.40 14.87
CA ASN A 60 4.66 23.27 13.94
C ASN A 60 5.34 22.05 14.56
N ASP A 61 6.36 22.26 15.39
CA ASP A 61 7.12 21.17 15.99
C ASP A 61 6.30 20.49 17.08
N VAL A 62 5.62 21.27 17.92
CA VAL A 62 4.73 20.74 18.95
C VAL A 62 3.51 20.05 18.33
N ALA A 63 2.89 20.64 17.30
CA ALA A 63 1.74 20.02 16.64
C ALA A 63 2.09 18.67 16.00
N ARG A 64 3.28 18.56 15.38
CA ARG A 64 3.77 17.29 14.82
C ARG A 64 4.07 16.25 15.90
N GLY A 65 4.58 16.68 17.05
CA GLY A 65 4.76 15.81 18.22
C GLY A 65 3.41 15.29 18.76
N ASN A 66 2.44 16.17 18.95
CA ASN A 66 1.12 15.82 19.48
C ASN A 66 0.30 14.94 18.53
N THR A 67 0.54 15.04 17.22
CA THR A 67 -0.12 14.23 16.18
C THR A 67 0.74 13.08 15.66
N ALA A 68 1.81 12.71 16.38
CA ALA A 68 2.75 11.67 15.96
C ALA A 68 2.09 10.30 15.78
N GLU A 69 1.07 9.97 16.59
CA GLU A 69 0.34 8.71 16.48
C GLU A 69 -0.46 8.60 15.17
N GLN A 70 -1.17 9.67 14.79
CA GLN A 70 -1.89 9.73 13.52
C GLN A 70 -0.93 9.67 12.34
N LYS A 71 0.24 10.33 12.47
CA LYS A 71 1.31 10.24 11.47
C LYS A 71 1.82 8.80 11.34
N PHE A 72 2.08 8.12 12.45
CA PHE A 72 2.53 6.74 12.47
C PHE A 72 1.53 5.81 11.76
N LYS A 73 0.23 5.92 12.09
CA LYS A 73 -0.82 5.13 11.43
C LYS A 73 -0.87 5.35 9.93
N ARG A 74 -0.72 6.60 9.49
CA ARG A 74 -0.63 6.92 8.06
C ARG A 74 0.61 6.29 7.43
N ASP A 75 1.77 6.49 8.02
CA ASP A 75 3.05 6.02 7.46
C ASP A 75 3.05 4.48 7.38
N LEU A 76 2.47 3.81 8.38
CA LEU A 76 2.26 2.36 8.35
C LEU A 76 1.34 1.94 7.20
N ALA A 77 0.18 2.58 7.04
CA ALA A 77 -0.76 2.28 5.95
C ALA A 77 -0.14 2.54 4.57
N GLU A 78 0.74 3.55 4.44
CA GLU A 78 1.48 3.83 3.21
C GLU A 78 2.43 2.68 2.86
N VAL A 79 3.18 2.20 3.86
CA VAL A 79 4.13 1.10 3.69
C VAL A 79 3.39 -0.19 3.34
N GLU A 80 2.26 -0.48 3.99
CA GLU A 80 1.41 -1.63 3.67
C GLU A 80 0.90 -1.57 2.22
N TYR A 81 0.37 -0.42 1.80
CA TYR A 81 -0.09 -0.22 0.42
C TYR A 81 1.03 -0.42 -0.61
N LYS A 82 2.20 0.20 -0.39
CA LYS A 82 3.36 0.06 -1.28
C LYS A 82 3.84 -1.39 -1.35
N THR A 83 3.94 -2.06 -0.21
CA THR A 83 4.38 -3.45 -0.14
C THR A 83 3.40 -4.36 -0.89
N ALA A 84 2.09 -4.20 -0.69
CA ALA A 84 1.08 -4.96 -1.40
C ALA A 84 1.14 -4.74 -2.93
N ARG A 85 1.38 -3.49 -3.35
CA ARG A 85 1.55 -3.16 -4.78
C ARG A 85 2.79 -3.83 -5.36
N ASP A 86 3.91 -3.78 -4.65
CA ASP A 86 5.17 -4.35 -5.14
C ASP A 86 5.10 -5.89 -5.20
N MET A 87 4.40 -6.53 -4.24
CA MET A 87 4.06 -7.96 -4.32
C MET A 87 3.20 -8.31 -5.53
N LEU A 88 2.20 -7.49 -5.85
CA LEU A 88 1.36 -7.69 -7.04
C LEU A 88 2.18 -7.59 -8.33
N ASN A 89 3.09 -6.62 -8.41
CA ASN A 89 3.99 -6.49 -9.56
C ASN A 89 4.91 -7.72 -9.70
N ALA A 90 5.41 -8.26 -8.58
CA ALA A 90 6.20 -9.49 -8.60
C ALA A 90 5.39 -10.69 -9.12
N LEU A 91 4.14 -10.85 -8.69
CA LEU A 91 3.25 -11.91 -9.18
C LEU A 91 2.93 -11.76 -10.68
N GLN A 92 2.78 -10.54 -11.18
CA GLN A 92 2.58 -10.28 -12.61
C GLN A 92 3.83 -10.66 -13.43
N ALA A 93 5.03 -10.39 -12.90
CA ALA A 93 6.27 -10.81 -13.53
C ALA A 93 6.42 -12.35 -13.54
N GLU A 94 6.08 -13.02 -12.42
CA GLU A 94 6.03 -14.48 -12.33
C GLU A 94 5.07 -15.09 -13.37
N LEU A 95 3.84 -14.57 -13.45
CA LEU A 95 2.86 -15.00 -14.44
C LEU A 95 3.36 -14.85 -15.88
N SER A 96 4.02 -13.72 -16.19
CA SER A 96 4.58 -13.46 -17.51
C SER A 96 5.69 -14.46 -17.87
N GLY A 97 6.54 -14.82 -16.89
CA GLY A 97 7.55 -15.86 -17.03
C GLY A 97 6.93 -17.23 -17.32
N LEU A 98 5.93 -17.63 -16.53
CA LEU A 98 5.21 -18.90 -16.72
C LEU A 98 4.52 -18.99 -18.08
N GLN A 99 3.88 -17.92 -18.54
CA GLN A 99 3.26 -17.86 -19.87
C GLN A 99 4.28 -17.99 -21.00
N THR A 100 5.48 -17.44 -20.82
CA THR A 100 6.57 -17.56 -21.81
C THR A 100 7.09 -18.98 -21.88
N LEU A 101 7.30 -19.63 -20.72
CA LEU A 101 7.71 -21.04 -20.65
C LEU A 101 6.65 -21.97 -21.26
N TYR A 102 5.36 -21.71 -20.98
CA TYR A 102 4.26 -22.46 -21.54
C TYR A 102 4.25 -22.41 -23.07
N LYS A 103 4.39 -21.21 -23.66
CA LYS A 103 4.46 -21.03 -25.12
C LYS A 103 5.65 -21.79 -25.74
N ALA A 104 6.83 -21.66 -25.14
CA ALA A 104 8.03 -22.34 -25.64
C ALA A 104 7.86 -23.88 -25.64
N GLN A 105 7.18 -24.46 -24.64
CA GLN A 105 6.90 -25.90 -24.61
C GLN A 105 5.80 -26.35 -25.58
N THR A 106 4.91 -25.45 -26.01
CA THR A 106 3.89 -25.78 -27.02
C THR A 106 4.39 -25.70 -28.46
N GLU A 107 5.51 -25.02 -28.69
CA GLU A 107 6.14 -24.87 -30.02
C GLU A 107 7.17 -25.99 -30.33
N VAL A 108 7.47 -26.85 -29.35
CA VAL A 108 8.33 -28.04 -29.46
C VAL A 108 7.48 -29.29 -29.68
#